data_AF-A0A812S0I5-F1
#
_entry.id   AF-A0A812S0I5-F1
#
_cell.length_a   1.000
_cell.length_b   1.000
_cell.length_c   1.000
_cell.angle_alpha   90.00
_cell.angle_beta   90.00
_cell.angle_gamma   90.00
#
_symmetry.space_group_name_H-M   'P 1'
#
loop_
_entity.id
_entity.type
_entity.pdbx_description
1 polymer ?
#
loop_
_entity_poly.entity_id
_entity_poly.type
_entity_poly.pdbx_seq_one_letter_code
_entity_poly.pdbx_strand_id
1 'polypeptide(L)'
;MTISHLIMTCEKLPWNIEVGVRVRRVGSGHTCEGQSLSPEARANSSRKRLTENCHGKLEDGILDGTGARLGMFSARFDGGEVELLFREVHRILQAHHYNALMVHADHGEDFGTQTLDFLGRLKSDKGILLAVCTSDYAEVTASGYSTFRELKFAHDCALDIIPLRVSDIYPPEPPHGPTHKYDKSGSGVALVTLALSPSKRFLDCRGKSAGDIAALIARRLLGDQHQAGWG
;
A
#
# COMPACT_ATOMS: atom_id res chain seq x y z
N MET A 1 -4.18 -6.00 51.98
CA MET A 1 -4.28 -6.81 50.74
C MET A 1 -3.66 -5.99 49.62
N THR A 2 -2.46 -6.36 49.21
CA THR A 2 -1.60 -5.57 48.32
C THR A 2 -1.66 -6.19 46.94
N ILE A 3 -2.15 -5.44 45.94
CA ILE A 3 -2.22 -5.90 44.55
C ILE A 3 -0.90 -5.54 43.88
N SER A 4 -0.04 -6.53 43.69
CA SER A 4 1.21 -6.42 42.95
C SER A 4 0.93 -6.20 41.47
N HIS A 5 1.52 -5.14 40.92
CA HIS A 5 1.60 -4.86 39.49
C HIS A 5 2.45 -5.92 38.80
N LEU A 6 1.88 -6.62 37.82
CA LEU A 6 2.64 -7.49 36.91
C LEU A 6 3.01 -6.66 35.67
N ILE A 7 4.26 -6.20 35.63
CA ILE A 7 4.87 -5.58 34.46
C ILE A 7 5.37 -6.71 33.57
N MET A 8 4.72 -6.95 32.43
CA MET A 8 5.25 -7.83 31.38
C MET A 8 6.35 -7.07 30.63
N THR A 9 7.60 -7.44 30.87
CA THR A 9 8.74 -7.02 30.07
C THR A 9 8.74 -7.77 28.74
N CYS A 10 8.63 -7.02 27.63
CA CYS A 10 8.73 -7.54 26.28
C CYS A 10 10.21 -7.90 25.99
N GLU A 11 10.51 -9.19 25.91
CA GLU A 11 11.83 -9.71 25.57
C GLU A 11 12.19 -9.35 24.11
N LYS A 12 13.42 -8.86 23.94
CA LYS A 12 14.05 -8.49 22.67
C LYS A 12 14.51 -9.76 21.96
N LEU A 13 14.05 -9.98 20.72
CA LEU A 13 14.67 -10.95 19.82
C LEU A 13 15.72 -10.25 18.93
N PRO A 14 16.94 -10.79 18.78
CA PRO A 14 17.97 -10.21 17.92
C PRO A 14 17.95 -10.88 16.54
N TRP A 15 17.85 -10.11 15.47
CA TRP A 15 18.15 -10.57 14.12
C TRP A 15 18.98 -9.50 13.40
N ASN A 16 20.30 -9.67 13.46
CA ASN A 16 21.26 -9.00 12.58
C ASN A 16 21.48 -9.93 11.38
N ILE A 17 21.18 -9.46 10.18
CA ILE A 17 21.68 -10.04 8.94
C ILE A 17 22.31 -8.90 8.13
N GLU A 18 23.63 -8.84 8.13
CA GLU A 18 24.41 -7.99 7.24
C GLU A 18 24.47 -8.65 5.86
N VAL A 19 24.03 -7.94 4.82
CA VAL A 19 24.21 -8.35 3.43
C VAL A 19 25.19 -7.37 2.77
N GLY A 20 26.44 -7.81 2.62
CA GLY A 20 27.50 -7.05 1.94
C GLY A 20 27.33 -7.09 0.42
N VAL A 21 27.04 -5.94 -0.19
CA VAL A 21 27.03 -5.77 -1.64
C VAL A 21 28.41 -5.30 -2.12
N ARG A 22 29.07 -6.14 -2.91
CA ARG A 22 30.39 -5.89 -3.50
C ARG A 22 30.22 -5.32 -4.91
N VAL A 23 30.45 -4.02 -5.08
CA VAL A 23 30.46 -3.35 -6.40
C VAL A 23 31.79 -3.63 -7.09
N ARG A 24 31.76 -4.22 -8.29
CA ARG A 24 32.90 -4.22 -9.23
C ARG A 24 32.63 -3.20 -10.34
N ARG A 25 33.47 -2.16 -10.41
CA ARG A 25 33.75 -1.43 -11.66
C ARG A 25 34.84 -2.17 -12.42
N VAL A 26 34.81 -2.07 -13.74
CA VAL A 26 35.91 -1.63 -14.65
C VAL A 26 35.58 -2.12 -16.07
N GLY A 27 35.73 -1.24 -17.05
CA GLY A 27 35.66 -1.56 -18.47
C GLY A 27 35.84 -0.31 -19.32
N SER A 28 37.10 0.11 -19.48
CA SER A 28 37.57 1.17 -20.38
C SER A 28 37.84 0.63 -21.79
N GLY A 29 37.58 1.43 -22.83
CA GLY A 29 38.35 1.27 -24.07
C GLY A 29 37.82 1.99 -25.33
N HIS A 30 38.71 2.83 -25.90
CA HIS A 30 39.01 3.02 -27.35
C HIS A 30 37.97 3.75 -28.22
N THR A 31 38.19 4.97 -28.78
CA THR A 31 39.15 5.61 -29.72
C THR A 31 38.47 5.97 -31.06
N CYS A 32 39.06 6.97 -31.72
CA CYS A 32 38.50 7.96 -32.66
C CYS A 32 38.35 7.55 -34.14
N GLU A 33 37.93 8.57 -34.93
CA GLU A 33 37.85 8.70 -36.41
C GLU A 33 36.53 8.23 -37.03
N GLY A 34 35.80 8.99 -37.85
CA GLY A 34 36.07 10.20 -38.62
C GLY A 34 35.71 9.93 -40.09
N GLN A 35 34.63 10.52 -40.62
CA GLN A 35 34.31 10.73 -42.06
C GLN A 35 32.89 11.31 -42.17
N SER A 36 32.74 12.61 -42.48
CA SER A 36 32.68 13.22 -43.82
C SER A 36 31.24 13.36 -44.35
N LEU A 37 30.79 14.62 -44.39
CA LEU A 37 29.52 15.08 -44.92
C LEU A 37 29.54 15.10 -46.46
N SER A 38 28.40 14.76 -47.07
CA SER A 38 28.01 15.28 -48.39
C SER A 38 26.48 15.44 -48.47
N PRO A 39 25.96 16.34 -49.33
CA PRO A 39 24.75 17.12 -49.04
C PRO A 39 23.66 16.94 -50.11
N GLU A 40 22.73 16.00 -49.94
CA GLU A 40 21.56 15.88 -50.82
C GLU A 40 20.34 15.32 -50.08
N ALA A 41 19.45 16.22 -49.62
CA ALA A 41 17.99 16.00 -49.55
C ALA A 41 17.31 17.23 -48.92
N ARG A 42 17.17 18.29 -49.73
CA ARG A 42 16.13 19.30 -49.52
C ARG A 42 14.78 18.70 -49.94
N ALA A 43 13.73 19.12 -49.22
CA ALA A 43 12.30 19.05 -49.54
C ALA A 43 11.48 17.94 -48.87
N ASN A 44 11.03 18.19 -47.64
CA ASN A 44 9.62 18.49 -47.43
C ASN A 44 9.37 19.16 -46.08
N SER A 45 9.23 20.48 -46.15
CA SER A 45 8.56 21.30 -45.16
C SER A 45 7.09 20.86 -45.04
N SER A 46 6.51 21.12 -43.87
CA SER A 46 5.06 21.22 -43.66
C SER A 46 4.30 19.94 -43.28
N ARG A 47 4.67 19.33 -42.14
CA ARG A 47 3.64 18.84 -41.19
C ARG A 47 3.97 19.29 -39.77
N LYS A 48 3.15 20.25 -39.35
CA LYS A 48 2.94 20.83 -38.02
C LYS A 48 3.72 20.18 -36.87
N ARG A 49 4.70 20.95 -36.44
CA ARG A 49 5.24 21.05 -35.09
C ARG A 49 4.10 21.45 -34.13
N LEU A 50 3.52 20.46 -33.46
CA LEU A 50 2.65 20.48 -32.28
C LEU A 50 2.96 19.11 -31.64
N THR A 51 3.56 18.94 -30.47
CA THR A 51 3.53 19.72 -29.24
C THR A 51 4.81 19.47 -28.45
N GLU A 52 5.43 20.56 -28.02
CA GLU A 52 6.30 20.61 -26.84
C GLU A 52 5.48 20.28 -25.58
N ASN A 53 6.17 19.87 -24.52
CA ASN A 53 5.73 19.76 -23.11
C ASN A 53 4.80 18.60 -22.72
N CYS A 54 5.39 17.43 -22.51
CA CYS A 54 4.92 16.46 -21.52
C CYS A 54 5.48 16.81 -20.12
N HIS A 55 5.05 17.95 -19.59
CA HIS A 55 4.90 18.13 -18.14
C HIS A 55 3.41 18.38 -17.95
N GLY A 56 2.64 17.29 -18.05
CA GLY A 56 1.20 17.31 -17.87
C GLY A 56 0.91 17.78 -16.46
N LYS A 57 0.08 18.83 -16.36
CA LYS A 57 -0.61 19.21 -15.13
C LYS A 57 -1.19 17.94 -14.48
N LEU A 58 -0.92 17.74 -13.20
CA LEU A 58 -1.66 16.78 -12.38
C LEU A 58 -3.12 17.30 -12.26
N GLU A 59 -3.99 16.87 -13.17
CA GLU A 59 -5.40 17.32 -13.24
C GLU A 59 -6.27 16.76 -12.08
N ASP A 60 -5.71 15.90 -11.23
CA ASP A 60 -6.49 15.09 -10.29
C ASP A 60 -6.65 15.72 -8.89
N GLY A 61 -6.10 16.92 -8.65
CA GLY A 61 -6.20 17.61 -7.36
C GLY A 61 -5.50 16.91 -6.19
N ILE A 62 -4.70 15.87 -6.47
CA ILE A 62 -3.92 15.12 -5.48
C ILE A 62 -2.59 15.84 -5.24
N LEU A 63 -2.36 16.23 -3.98
CA LEU A 63 -1.12 16.87 -3.53
C LEU A 63 0.07 15.92 -3.61
N ASP A 64 1.28 16.47 -3.76
CA ASP A 64 2.52 15.71 -3.68
C ASP A 64 2.65 14.99 -2.32
N GLY A 65 3.03 13.71 -2.37
CA GLY A 65 3.13 12.82 -1.22
C GLY A 65 4.49 12.82 -0.52
N THR A 66 5.44 13.68 -0.92
CA THR A 66 6.76 13.73 -0.29
C THR A 66 6.61 14.05 1.20
N GLY A 67 7.12 13.16 2.06
CA GLY A 67 7.01 13.28 3.51
C GLY A 67 5.67 12.81 4.09
N ALA A 68 4.73 12.33 3.27
CA ALA A 68 3.54 11.64 3.76
C ALA A 68 3.90 10.37 4.53
N ARG A 69 3.03 9.98 5.46
CA ARG A 69 3.19 8.73 6.21
C ARG A 69 3.14 7.53 5.27
N LEU A 70 3.94 6.51 5.59
CA LEU A 70 3.88 5.23 4.91
C LEU A 70 2.50 4.59 5.09
N GLY A 71 1.89 4.16 4.00
CA GLY A 71 0.63 3.41 3.99
C GLY A 71 0.86 2.01 3.41
N MET A 72 0.21 0.98 3.95
CA MET A 72 0.23 -0.37 3.38
C MET A 72 -1.20 -0.83 3.10
N PHE A 73 -1.49 -1.18 1.85
CA PHE A 73 -2.75 -1.80 1.47
C PHE A 73 -2.80 -3.25 1.97
N SER A 74 -3.81 -3.55 2.77
CA SER A 74 -4.23 -4.89 3.11
C SER A 74 -5.54 -5.16 2.38
N ALA A 75 -5.49 -6.04 1.38
CA ALA A 75 -6.61 -6.35 0.50
C ALA A 75 -6.61 -7.84 0.15
N ARG A 76 -7.76 -8.35 -0.29
CA ARG A 76 -7.81 -9.64 -0.97
C ARG A 76 -7.30 -9.44 -2.40
N PHE A 77 -6.30 -10.24 -2.79
CA PHE A 77 -5.76 -10.24 -4.15
C PHE A 77 -6.24 -11.50 -4.88
N ASP A 78 -7.47 -11.45 -5.39
CA ASP A 78 -8.19 -12.54 -6.05
C ASP A 78 -8.44 -12.32 -7.57
N GLY A 79 -7.93 -11.23 -8.14
CA GLY A 79 -8.13 -10.78 -9.51
C GLY A 79 -9.46 -10.05 -9.75
N GLY A 80 -10.24 -9.79 -8.70
CA GLY A 80 -11.55 -9.15 -8.80
C GLY A 80 -11.51 -7.64 -9.05
N GLU A 81 -12.68 -7.05 -9.28
CA GLU A 81 -12.82 -5.61 -9.57
C GLU A 81 -12.26 -4.72 -8.46
N VAL A 82 -12.45 -5.12 -7.20
CA VAL A 82 -11.91 -4.39 -6.04
C VAL A 82 -10.39 -4.39 -6.04
N GLU A 83 -9.75 -5.53 -6.33
CA GLU A 83 -8.29 -5.58 -6.45
C GLU A 83 -7.81 -4.65 -7.56
N LEU A 84 -8.39 -4.76 -8.75
CA LEU A 84 -7.99 -3.96 -9.91
C LEU A 84 -8.15 -2.46 -9.63
N LEU A 85 -9.25 -2.07 -8.98
CA LEU A 85 -9.47 -0.70 -8.52
C LEU A 85 -8.35 -0.23 -7.58
N PHE A 86 -7.99 -1.04 -6.58
CA PHE A 86 -6.97 -0.66 -5.61
C PHE A 86 -5.55 -0.69 -6.17
N ARG A 87 -5.26 -1.54 -7.15
CA ARG A 87 -4.01 -1.46 -7.93
C ARG A 87 -3.91 -0.15 -8.68
N GLU A 88 -5.00 0.33 -9.26
CA GLU A 88 -5.03 1.64 -9.93
C GLU A 88 -4.89 2.79 -8.93
N VAL A 89 -5.57 2.72 -7.78
CA VAL A 89 -5.38 3.69 -6.67
C VAL A 89 -3.92 3.73 -6.23
N HIS A 90 -3.29 2.56 -6.05
CA HIS A 90 -1.89 2.45 -5.67
C HIS A 90 -0.96 3.08 -6.71
N ARG A 91 -1.19 2.82 -8.01
CA ARG A 91 -0.46 3.44 -9.12
C ARG A 91 -0.57 4.96 -9.10
N ILE A 92 -1.77 5.50 -8.88
CA ILE A 92 -2.00 6.95 -8.77
C ILE A 92 -1.22 7.51 -7.57
N LEU A 93 -1.30 6.90 -6.39
CA LEU A 93 -0.55 7.34 -5.22
C LEU A 93 0.97 7.34 -5.46
N GLN A 94 1.51 6.31 -6.12
CA GLN A 94 2.93 6.25 -6.48
C GLN A 94 3.34 7.35 -7.47
N ALA A 95 2.50 7.64 -8.47
CA ALA A 95 2.74 8.72 -9.42
C ALA A 95 2.80 10.11 -8.76
N HIS A 96 2.20 10.25 -7.58
CA HIS A 96 2.24 11.45 -6.74
C HIS A 96 3.24 11.33 -5.57
N HIS A 97 4.21 10.43 -5.64
CA HIS A 97 5.30 10.27 -4.65
C HIS A 97 4.85 9.86 -3.23
N TYR A 98 3.67 9.27 -3.05
CA TYR A 98 3.29 8.67 -1.78
C TYR A 98 4.05 7.36 -1.55
N ASN A 99 4.51 7.16 -0.31
CA ASN A 99 5.11 5.91 0.14
C ASN A 99 4.02 4.88 0.47
N ALA A 100 3.33 4.39 -0.56
CA ALA A 100 2.27 3.39 -0.46
C ALA A 100 2.80 1.99 -0.85
N LEU A 101 2.68 1.04 0.05
CA LEU A 101 3.04 -0.37 -0.14
C LEU A 101 1.81 -1.18 -0.53
N MET A 102 1.97 -2.05 -1.52
CA MET A 102 0.96 -3.02 -1.94
C MET A 102 1.67 -4.27 -2.42
N VAL A 103 1.23 -5.45 -1.96
CA VAL A 103 1.84 -6.71 -2.35
C VAL A 103 1.55 -6.99 -3.83
N HIS A 104 2.58 -7.38 -4.57
CA HIS A 104 2.48 -7.80 -5.96
C HIS A 104 2.60 -9.33 -6.01
N ALA A 105 1.66 -9.98 -6.69
CA ALA A 105 1.63 -11.43 -6.82
C ALA A 105 2.11 -11.81 -8.22
N ASP A 106 3.36 -11.49 -8.56
CA ASP A 106 3.96 -12.01 -9.80
C ASP A 106 4.54 -13.40 -9.57
N HIS A 107 4.46 -14.24 -10.60
CA HIS A 107 4.91 -15.64 -10.60
C HIS A 107 6.44 -15.73 -10.45
N GLY A 108 6.94 -15.72 -9.21
CA GLY A 108 8.35 -15.97 -8.91
C GLY A 108 8.85 -15.37 -7.61
N GLU A 109 8.19 -14.34 -7.08
CA GLU A 109 8.49 -13.80 -5.76
C GLU A 109 7.63 -14.47 -4.68
N ASP A 110 8.24 -14.79 -3.53
CA ASP A 110 7.51 -15.33 -2.39
C ASP A 110 6.66 -14.21 -1.77
N PHE A 111 5.36 -14.22 -2.09
CA PHE A 111 4.31 -13.35 -1.53
C PHE A 111 4.45 -13.16 -0.02
N GLY A 112 4.88 -14.22 0.67
CA GLY A 112 5.10 -14.19 2.11
C GLY A 112 6.25 -13.30 2.54
N THR A 113 7.39 -13.38 1.85
CA THR A 113 8.56 -12.56 2.16
C THR A 113 8.26 -11.08 1.96
N GLN A 114 7.60 -10.71 0.85
CA GLN A 114 7.23 -9.31 0.61
C GLN A 114 6.25 -8.77 1.65
N THR A 115 5.26 -9.59 2.06
CA THR A 115 4.31 -9.21 3.11
C THR A 115 5.03 -9.00 4.45
N LEU A 116 5.97 -9.89 4.81
CA LEU A 116 6.77 -9.77 6.03
C LEU A 116 7.58 -8.46 6.04
N ASP A 117 8.28 -8.16 4.94
CA ASP A 117 9.08 -6.94 4.81
C ASP A 117 8.21 -5.68 4.92
N PHE A 118 7.03 -5.69 4.30
CA PHE A 118 6.10 -4.57 4.37
C PHE A 118 5.53 -4.37 5.76
N LEU A 119 5.15 -5.43 6.47
CA LEU A 119 4.70 -5.35 7.87
C LEU A 119 5.83 -4.87 8.80
N GLY A 120 7.06 -5.31 8.55
CA GLY A 120 8.26 -4.84 9.25
C GLY A 120 8.45 -3.33 9.09
N ARG A 121 8.41 -2.83 7.85
CA ARG A 121 8.48 -1.40 7.53
C ARG A 121 7.31 -0.61 8.09
N LEU A 122 6.09 -1.15 7.99
CA LEU A 122 4.88 -0.54 8.54
C LEU A 122 5.03 -0.29 10.04
N LYS A 123 5.60 -1.25 10.77
CA LYS A 123 5.87 -1.12 12.20
C LYS A 123 7.02 -0.16 12.50
N SER A 124 8.16 -0.26 11.81
CA SER A 124 9.33 0.61 12.08
C SER A 124 9.01 2.09 11.84
N ASP A 125 8.25 2.37 10.78
CA ASP A 125 8.00 3.73 10.30
C ASP A 125 6.72 4.31 10.92
N LYS A 126 6.07 3.59 11.85
CA LYS A 126 4.75 3.92 12.43
C LYS A 126 3.74 4.28 11.34
N GLY A 127 3.73 3.48 10.28
CA GLY A 127 2.85 3.68 9.14
C GLY A 127 1.39 3.34 9.45
N ILE A 128 0.58 3.34 8.39
CA ILE A 128 -0.87 3.15 8.46
C ILE A 128 -1.27 1.91 7.65
N LEU A 129 -1.98 0.99 8.28
CA LEU A 129 -2.64 -0.10 7.56
C LEU A 129 -3.91 0.44 6.89
N LEU A 130 -3.95 0.39 5.56
CA LEU A 130 -5.09 0.71 4.72
C LEU A 130 -5.88 -0.59 4.48
N ALA A 131 -6.90 -0.83 5.30
CA ALA A 131 -7.68 -2.08 5.26
C ALA A 131 -8.80 -1.98 4.22
N VAL A 132 -8.66 -2.67 3.08
CA VAL A 132 -9.66 -2.71 2.02
C VAL A 132 -10.80 -3.65 2.40
N CYS A 133 -11.84 -3.09 3.02
CA CYS A 133 -12.93 -3.82 3.64
C CYS A 133 -13.98 -4.29 2.63
N THR A 134 -13.73 -5.43 2.00
CA THR A 134 -14.77 -6.28 1.37
C THR A 134 -15.65 -6.93 2.45
N SER A 135 -16.78 -7.53 2.05
CA SER A 135 -17.70 -8.18 2.99
C SER A 135 -17.06 -9.32 3.77
N ASP A 136 -16.06 -9.98 3.19
CA ASP A 136 -15.34 -11.13 3.75
C ASP A 136 -13.91 -10.78 4.21
N TYR A 137 -13.60 -9.48 4.39
CA TYR A 137 -12.30 -9.04 4.87
C TYR A 137 -11.99 -9.62 6.25
N ALA A 138 -10.72 -9.97 6.47
CA ALA A 138 -10.24 -10.71 7.65
C ALA A 138 -10.78 -12.16 7.77
N GLU A 139 -11.17 -12.79 6.65
CA GLU A 139 -11.39 -14.24 6.60
C GLU A 139 -10.12 -15.00 7.02
N VAL A 140 -10.29 -15.95 7.95
CA VAL A 140 -9.21 -16.87 8.31
C VAL A 140 -9.09 -17.93 7.22
N THR A 141 -7.92 -18.01 6.61
CA THR A 141 -7.60 -19.01 5.59
C THR A 141 -6.36 -19.81 5.98
N ALA A 142 -5.93 -20.75 5.15
CA ALA A 142 -4.65 -21.44 5.33
C ALA A 142 -3.43 -20.54 5.07
N SER A 143 -3.60 -19.38 4.41
CA SER A 143 -2.49 -18.51 4.07
C SER A 143 -1.91 -17.83 5.31
N GLY A 144 -0.59 -17.93 5.46
CA GLY A 144 0.18 -17.24 6.51
C GLY A 144 0.18 -15.72 6.38
N TYR A 145 -0.24 -15.21 5.21
CA TYR A 145 -0.18 -13.79 4.83
C TYR A 145 -1.54 -13.32 4.30
N SER A 146 -2.61 -13.73 4.98
CA SER A 146 -3.99 -13.28 4.69
C SER A 146 -4.30 -11.94 5.35
N THR A 147 -5.35 -11.27 4.88
CA THR A 147 -5.87 -10.03 5.48
C THR A 147 -6.18 -10.17 6.98
N PHE A 148 -6.58 -11.36 7.44
CA PHE A 148 -6.71 -11.67 8.87
C PHE A 148 -5.40 -11.48 9.64
N ARG A 149 -4.28 -12.01 9.10
CA ARG A 149 -2.96 -11.95 9.74
C ARG A 149 -2.40 -10.54 9.74
N GLU A 150 -2.58 -9.81 8.64
CA GLU A 150 -2.19 -8.41 8.50
C GLU A 150 -2.94 -7.51 9.48
N LEU A 151 -4.27 -7.64 9.55
CA LEU A 151 -5.11 -6.90 10.50
C LEU A 151 -4.74 -7.23 11.95
N LYS A 152 -4.52 -8.52 12.25
CA LYS A 152 -4.11 -8.96 13.59
C LYS A 152 -2.77 -8.34 13.97
N PHE A 153 -1.79 -8.36 13.07
CA PHE A 153 -0.48 -7.76 13.31
C PHE A 153 -0.60 -6.26 13.60
N ALA A 154 -1.38 -5.52 12.79
CA ALA A 154 -1.58 -4.10 13.00
C ALA A 154 -2.28 -3.80 14.33
N HIS A 155 -3.27 -4.61 14.71
CA HIS A 155 -3.95 -4.49 16.00
C HIS A 155 -3.00 -4.78 17.17
N ASP A 156 -2.28 -5.91 17.15
CA ASP A 156 -1.35 -6.32 18.20
C ASP A 156 -0.20 -5.31 18.39
N CYS A 157 0.26 -4.70 17.31
CA CYS A 157 1.32 -3.69 17.33
C CYS A 157 0.80 -2.26 17.56
N ALA A 158 -0.50 -2.09 17.82
CA ALA A 158 -1.16 -0.78 17.99
C ALA A 158 -0.85 0.21 16.85
N LEU A 159 -0.80 -0.29 15.61
CA LEU A 159 -0.63 0.55 14.41
C LEU A 159 -1.93 1.27 14.08
N ASP A 160 -1.81 2.39 13.37
CA ASP A 160 -2.98 3.07 12.83
C ASP A 160 -3.61 2.19 11.74
N ILE A 161 -4.92 1.99 11.85
CA ILE A 161 -5.72 1.23 10.88
C ILE A 161 -6.80 2.15 10.34
N ILE A 162 -6.86 2.26 9.02
CA ILE A 162 -7.86 3.05 8.31
C ILE A 162 -8.66 2.08 7.43
N PRO A 163 -9.90 1.79 7.82
CA PRO A 163 -10.80 0.99 7.00
C PRO A 163 -11.20 1.77 5.75
N LEU A 164 -11.16 1.08 4.62
CA LEU A 164 -11.61 1.53 3.31
C LEU A 164 -12.83 0.71 2.94
N ARG A 165 -14.03 1.26 3.15
CA ARG A 165 -15.28 0.54 2.90
C ARG A 165 -15.55 0.48 1.41
N VAL A 166 -15.56 -0.73 0.86
CA VAL A 166 -15.83 -0.98 -0.57
C VAL A 166 -17.10 -1.80 -0.79
N SER A 167 -17.68 -2.37 0.27
CA SER A 167 -18.91 -3.16 0.25
C SER A 167 -20.01 -2.52 1.10
N ASP A 168 -21.26 -2.84 0.77
CA ASP A 168 -22.43 -2.42 1.54
C ASP A 168 -22.47 -3.08 2.94
N ILE A 169 -21.93 -4.28 3.06
CA ILE A 169 -21.76 -4.96 4.35
C ILE A 169 -20.58 -4.32 5.09
N TYR A 170 -20.86 -3.61 6.17
CA TYR A 170 -19.85 -2.97 7.01
C TYR A 170 -20.31 -2.86 8.48
N PRO A 171 -19.48 -3.24 9.47
CA PRO A 171 -18.14 -3.85 9.34
C PRO A 171 -18.15 -5.17 8.55
N PRO A 172 -17.01 -5.62 8.02
CA PRO A 172 -16.92 -6.91 7.34
C PRO A 172 -17.44 -8.07 8.20
N GLU A 173 -18.07 -9.04 7.56
CA GLU A 173 -18.63 -10.24 8.17
C GLU A 173 -17.95 -11.48 7.54
N PRO A 174 -16.68 -11.77 7.87
CA PRO A 174 -15.98 -12.92 7.30
C PRO A 174 -16.69 -14.25 7.64
N PRO A 175 -16.70 -15.21 6.69
CA PRO A 175 -17.36 -16.48 6.89
C PRO A 175 -16.73 -17.27 8.04
N HIS A 176 -17.57 -17.90 8.85
CA HIS A 176 -17.16 -18.69 10.01
C HIS A 176 -18.23 -19.71 10.38
N GLY A 177 -17.94 -20.59 11.35
CA GLY A 177 -18.89 -21.51 11.96
C GLY A 177 -18.47 -22.97 11.89
N PRO A 178 -19.26 -23.91 12.43
CA PRO A 178 -18.85 -25.31 12.64
C PRO A 178 -18.40 -26.04 11.37
N THR A 179 -18.93 -25.64 10.22
CA THR A 179 -18.62 -26.19 8.89
C THR A 179 -17.48 -25.45 8.19
N HIS A 180 -17.03 -24.30 8.69
CA HIS A 180 -15.94 -23.54 8.08
C HIS A 180 -14.61 -24.27 8.28
N LYS A 181 -13.81 -24.35 7.21
CA LYS A 181 -12.58 -25.16 7.19
C LYS A 181 -11.51 -24.64 8.16
N TYR A 182 -11.45 -23.32 8.35
CA TYR A 182 -10.35 -22.66 9.07
C TYR A 182 -10.81 -21.84 10.29
N ASP A 183 -12.09 -21.45 10.37
CA ASP A 183 -12.61 -20.58 11.43
C ASP A 183 -13.91 -21.12 12.03
N LYS A 184 -13.78 -22.13 12.89
CA LYS A 184 -14.95 -22.74 13.54
C LYS A 184 -15.57 -21.85 14.62
N SER A 185 -14.78 -20.95 15.19
CA SER A 185 -15.14 -20.14 16.36
C SER A 185 -15.42 -18.67 16.06
N GLY A 186 -15.24 -18.20 14.82
CA GLY A 186 -15.49 -16.80 14.46
C GLY A 186 -14.37 -15.84 14.87
N SER A 187 -13.12 -16.30 14.81
CA SER A 187 -11.93 -15.51 15.11
C SER A 187 -11.79 -14.29 14.19
N GLY A 188 -12.16 -14.43 12.91
CA GLY A 188 -12.17 -13.32 11.95
C GLY A 188 -13.12 -12.21 12.37
N VAL A 189 -14.37 -12.58 12.69
CA VAL A 189 -15.41 -11.65 13.16
C VAL A 189 -15.02 -10.99 14.48
N ALA A 190 -14.45 -11.76 15.42
CA ALA A 190 -13.97 -11.23 16.69
C ALA A 190 -12.86 -10.18 16.47
N LEU A 191 -11.91 -10.45 15.56
CA LEU A 191 -10.86 -9.50 15.21
C LEU A 191 -11.41 -8.23 14.56
N VAL A 192 -12.36 -8.36 13.61
CA VAL A 192 -13.03 -7.21 13.00
C VAL A 192 -13.70 -6.35 14.07
N THR A 193 -14.41 -6.96 15.02
CA THR A 193 -15.09 -6.25 16.12
C THR A 193 -14.11 -5.42 16.96
N LEU A 194 -12.91 -5.94 17.21
CA LEU A 194 -11.88 -5.27 18.02
C LEU A 194 -11.11 -4.20 17.23
N ALA A 195 -10.70 -4.50 16.00
CA ALA A 195 -9.82 -3.65 15.21
C ALA A 195 -10.58 -2.58 14.39
N LEU A 196 -11.80 -2.92 13.96
CA LEU A 196 -12.68 -2.13 13.10
C LEU A 196 -14.04 -1.89 13.78
N SER A 197 -14.00 -1.49 15.06
CA SER A 197 -15.22 -1.22 15.83
C SER A 197 -16.18 -0.26 15.12
N PRO A 198 -17.49 -0.28 15.41
CA PRO A 198 -18.46 0.63 14.79
C PRO A 198 -18.16 2.12 14.97
N SER A 199 -17.38 2.48 15.99
CA SER A 199 -16.92 3.85 16.25
C SER A 199 -15.66 4.25 15.47
N LYS A 200 -14.97 3.28 14.84
CA LYS A 200 -13.78 3.53 14.02
C LYS A 200 -14.19 4.30 12.76
N ARG A 201 -13.56 5.45 12.53
CA ARG A 201 -13.73 6.22 11.30
C ARG A 201 -13.19 5.42 10.11
N PHE A 202 -13.94 5.40 9.01
CA PHE A 202 -13.58 4.75 7.75
C PHE A 202 -13.68 5.72 6.58
N LEU A 203 -13.02 5.40 5.47
CA LEU A 203 -13.20 6.07 4.18
C LEU A 203 -14.24 5.28 3.38
N ASP A 204 -15.33 5.93 2.98
CA ASP A 204 -16.33 5.31 2.10
C ASP A 204 -15.85 5.40 0.65
N CYS A 205 -15.48 4.27 0.08
CA CYS A 205 -14.95 4.15 -1.28
C CYS A 205 -16.01 3.68 -2.29
N ARG A 206 -17.23 3.37 -1.83
CA ARG A 206 -18.29 2.85 -2.71
C ARG A 206 -18.68 3.89 -3.76
N GLY A 207 -18.79 3.43 -5.01
CA GLY A 207 -19.16 4.26 -6.16
C GLY A 207 -18.17 5.36 -6.52
N LYS A 208 -16.96 5.35 -5.95
CA LYS A 208 -15.91 6.34 -6.23
C LYS A 208 -14.95 5.85 -7.29
N SER A 209 -14.40 6.77 -8.08
CA SER A 209 -13.32 6.48 -9.01
C SER A 209 -12.01 6.19 -8.27
N ALA A 210 -11.04 5.58 -8.96
CA ALA A 210 -9.70 5.37 -8.40
C ALA A 210 -9.05 6.71 -7.98
N GLY A 211 -9.21 7.77 -8.77
CA GLY A 211 -8.71 9.12 -8.46
C GLY A 211 -9.33 9.69 -7.19
N ASP A 212 -10.66 9.58 -7.03
CA ASP A 212 -11.35 10.04 -5.81
C ASP A 212 -10.89 9.30 -4.56
N ILE A 213 -10.70 7.98 -4.66
CA ILE A 213 -10.21 7.14 -3.57
C ILE A 213 -8.76 7.51 -3.24
N ALA A 214 -7.90 7.67 -4.25
CA ALA A 214 -6.52 8.10 -4.06
C ALA A 214 -6.47 9.47 -3.37
N ALA A 215 -7.30 10.44 -3.76
CA ALA A 215 -7.38 11.76 -3.11
C ALA A 215 -7.86 11.69 -1.65
N LEU A 216 -8.76 10.75 -1.31
CA LEU A 216 -9.18 10.51 0.08
C LEU A 216 -8.03 9.92 0.92
N ILE A 217 -7.32 8.94 0.38
CA ILE A 217 -6.19 8.30 1.06
C ILE A 217 -5.04 9.29 1.22
N ALA A 218 -4.70 10.03 0.16
CA ALA A 218 -3.66 11.05 0.12
C ALA A 218 -3.81 12.07 1.26
N ARG A 219 -5.00 12.67 1.40
CA ARG A 219 -5.32 13.60 2.50
C ARG A 219 -5.05 12.99 3.87
N ARG A 220 -5.31 11.70 4.01
CA ARG A 220 -5.14 11.00 5.27
C ARG A 220 -3.70 10.63 5.58
N LEU A 221 -2.89 10.31 4.55
CA LEU A 221 -1.46 10.03 4.67
C LEU A 221 -0.63 11.29 4.94
N LEU A 222 -1.04 12.45 4.41
CA LEU A 222 -0.42 13.75 4.72
C LEU A 222 -0.71 14.23 6.15
N GLY A 223 -1.83 13.78 6.73
CA GLY A 223 -2.28 14.20 8.06
C GLY A 223 -2.81 15.65 8.12
N ASP A 224 -3.38 16.02 9.26
CA ASP A 224 -4.06 17.33 9.44
C ASP A 224 -3.10 18.53 9.41
N GLN A 225 -1.78 18.31 9.37
CA GLN A 225 -0.75 19.36 9.38
C GLN A 225 -0.82 20.28 8.14
N HIS A 226 -1.47 19.86 7.05
CA HIS A 226 -1.64 20.66 5.84
C HIS A 226 -2.97 21.43 5.73
N GLN A 227 -3.89 21.31 6.70
CA GLN A 227 -5.16 22.07 6.68
C GLN A 227 -5.12 23.42 7.41
N ALA A 228 -4.01 23.76 8.08
CA ALA A 228 -3.90 24.98 8.89
C ALA A 228 -3.46 26.25 8.11
N GLY A 229 -3.51 26.25 6.76
CA GLY A 229 -2.99 27.34 5.92
C GLY A 229 -4.03 28.30 5.34
N TRP A 230 -5.32 28.11 5.60
CA TRP A 230 -6.40 28.94 5.05
C TRP A 230 -7.43 29.25 6.16
N GLY A 231 -7.12 30.25 6.97
CA GLY A 231 -8.00 30.83 7.98
C GLY A 231 -7.72 32.31 8.12
#